data_AF-W9JDT9-F1
#
_entry.id   AF-W9JDT9-F1
#
_cell.length_a   1.000
_cell.length_b   1.000
_cell.length_c   1.000
_cell.angle_alpha   90.00
_cell.angle_beta   90.00
_cell.angle_gamma   90.00
#
_symmetry.space_group_name_H-M   'P 1'
#
loop_
_entity.id
_entity.type
_entity.pdbx_description
1 polymer ?
#
loop_
_entity_poly.entity_id
_entity_poly.type
_entity_poly.pdbx_seq_one_letter_code
_entity_poly.pdbx_strand_id
1 'polypeptide(L)'
;MFKLLHGKFVVRNGLQPDGDTIRFKPDNVDFVEELRRGSRGRTTMNEGVNIRLEAVDALEKSQELKGATAARDELLRRLGFTDVRYSGNPPFTINSGDQEISGHVLSNGFDNFGRLIGFVYEGDGSVHGSDGSVISLDRSLVDESVNTALLSEGYVFPAFYNSLPENLREHLAMKSTAARIATKGVWLRSKGFPEDPLIVETPILANLRKAVLWPKLYRRLEKYLESGRRENLDGFIRWLQEDPQSRDDGILLIQSNPPESVRLHNVVEVSGSSVELKYWPEEFIIQSKPTNLNGSRP
;
A
#
# COMPACT_ATOMS: atom_id res chain seq x y z
N MET A 1 -15.44 0.77 12.65
CA MET A 1 -14.90 0.92 14.01
C MET A 1 -13.41 0.67 13.93
N PHE A 2 -12.59 1.63 14.35
CA PHE A 2 -11.13 1.52 14.39
C PHE A 2 -10.67 1.56 15.84
N LYS A 3 -9.65 0.80 16.19
CA LYS A 3 -9.01 0.87 17.50
C LYS A 3 -7.88 1.89 17.45
N LEU A 4 -7.87 2.79 18.42
CA LEU A 4 -6.78 3.72 18.69
C LEU A 4 -5.67 2.97 19.42
N LEU A 5 -4.47 3.06 18.86
CA LEU A 5 -3.26 2.44 19.39
C LEU A 5 -2.22 3.54 19.60
N HIS A 6 -1.86 3.79 20.85
CA HIS A 6 -0.77 4.70 21.20
C HIS A 6 0.57 3.97 21.08
N GLY A 7 1.63 4.71 20.82
CA GLY A 7 2.96 4.15 20.78
C GLY A 7 3.99 5.04 20.11
N LYS A 8 4.95 4.39 19.45
CA LYS A 8 6.04 5.06 18.76
C LYS A 8 6.33 4.43 17.42
N PHE A 9 6.55 5.26 16.40
CA PHE A 9 7.18 4.81 15.17
C PHE A 9 8.67 4.63 15.39
N VAL A 10 9.26 3.65 14.71
CA VAL A 10 10.62 3.20 14.96
C VAL A 10 11.42 3.17 13.66
N VAL A 11 12.58 3.84 13.66
CA VAL A 11 13.64 3.64 12.67
C VAL A 11 14.89 3.18 13.40
N ARG A 12 15.52 2.12 12.91
CA ARG A 12 16.72 1.52 13.51
C ARG A 12 17.64 0.99 12.44
N ASN A 13 18.93 0.91 12.75
CA ASN A 13 19.93 0.37 11.83
C ASN A 13 19.50 -1.01 11.29
N GLY A 14 19.64 -1.22 9.97
CA GLY A 14 19.24 -2.46 9.30
C GLY A 14 17.76 -2.55 8.89
N LEU A 15 16.86 -1.74 9.47
CA LEU A 15 15.48 -1.65 8.99
C LEU A 15 15.43 -0.96 7.62
N GLN A 16 14.39 -1.28 6.85
CA GLN A 16 14.19 -0.76 5.50
C GLN A 16 12.75 -0.26 5.28
N PRO A 17 12.32 0.83 5.94
CA PRO A 17 11.00 1.41 5.69
C PRO A 17 10.89 1.82 4.22
N ASP A 18 9.68 1.76 3.67
CA ASP A 18 9.34 2.21 2.33
C ASP A 18 8.28 3.31 2.39
N GLY A 19 7.61 3.62 1.28
CA GLY A 19 6.65 4.72 1.21
C GLY A 19 5.26 4.42 1.78
N ASP A 20 4.99 3.18 2.19
CA ASP A 20 3.68 2.78 2.74
C ASP A 20 3.76 1.78 3.90
N THR A 21 4.96 1.53 4.41
CA THR A 21 5.19 0.63 5.54
C THR A 21 6.17 1.25 6.56
N ILE A 22 5.76 1.28 7.83
CA ILE A 22 6.59 1.76 8.95
C ILE A 22 6.50 0.82 10.14
N ARG A 23 7.60 0.69 10.90
CA ARG A 23 7.63 -0.07 12.16
C ARG A 23 6.98 0.76 13.26
N PHE A 24 6.13 0.13 14.05
CA PHE A 24 5.45 0.73 15.20
C PHE A 24 5.60 -0.14 16.44
N LYS A 25 5.91 0.49 17.56
CA LYS A 25 6.00 -0.12 18.87
C LYS A 25 4.81 0.37 19.68
N PRO A 26 3.77 -0.45 19.90
CA PRO A 26 2.61 -0.05 20.69
C PRO A 26 3.01 0.11 22.16
N ASP A 27 2.34 1.05 22.84
CA ASP A 27 2.47 1.18 24.30
C ASP A 27 1.85 -0.02 25.01
N ASN A 28 0.72 -0.52 24.48
CA ASN A 28 0.09 -1.75 24.93
C ASN A 28 -0.09 -2.78 23.79
N VAL A 29 0.66 -3.88 23.90
CA VAL A 29 0.63 -4.97 22.92
C VAL A 29 -0.72 -5.71 22.90
N ASP A 30 -1.43 -5.79 24.03
CA ASP A 30 -2.68 -6.56 24.13
C ASP A 30 -3.77 -5.98 23.22
N PHE A 31 -3.82 -4.66 23.08
CA PHE A 31 -4.75 -3.97 22.18
C PHE A 31 -4.48 -4.28 20.70
N VAL A 32 -3.22 -4.50 20.34
CA VAL A 32 -2.86 -4.95 19.00
C VAL A 32 -3.24 -6.41 18.79
N GLU A 33 -3.01 -7.27 19.78
CA GLU A 33 -3.37 -8.70 19.71
C GLU A 33 -4.88 -8.93 19.71
N GLU A 34 -5.69 -8.05 20.30
CA GLU A 34 -7.14 -8.08 20.17
C GLU A 34 -7.61 -7.96 18.70
N LEU A 35 -6.91 -7.17 17.88
CA LEU A 35 -7.19 -7.02 16.44
C LEU A 35 -6.78 -8.26 15.63
N ARG A 36 -6.03 -9.19 16.22
CA ARG A 36 -5.54 -10.41 15.57
C ARG A 36 -6.59 -11.53 15.56
N ARG A 37 -7.74 -11.40 16.23
CA ARG A 37 -8.77 -12.46 16.29
C ARG A 37 -9.21 -12.89 14.87
N GLY A 38 -8.66 -14.00 14.39
CA GLY A 38 -8.89 -14.54 13.04
C GLY A 38 -7.63 -14.72 12.16
N SER A 39 -6.46 -14.17 12.53
CA SER A 39 -5.20 -14.32 11.78
C SER A 39 -4.20 -15.24 12.50
N ARG A 40 -3.47 -16.08 11.73
CA ARG A 40 -2.49 -17.04 12.25
C ARG A 40 -1.14 -16.36 12.51
N GLY A 41 -0.49 -16.74 13.61
CA GLY A 41 0.89 -16.39 13.95
C GLY A 41 0.97 -15.54 15.21
N ARG A 42 1.87 -15.88 16.14
CA ARG A 42 2.29 -14.96 17.21
C ARG A 42 3.45 -14.16 16.66
N THR A 43 3.31 -12.85 16.52
CA THR A 43 4.50 -12.01 16.35
C THR A 43 5.10 -11.79 17.73
N THR A 44 6.42 -11.91 17.86
CA THR A 44 7.15 -11.36 19.01
C THR A 44 7.04 -9.83 18.95
N MET A 45 5.94 -9.30 19.47
CA MET A 45 5.59 -7.86 19.48
C MET A 45 6.57 -6.99 20.27
N ASN A 46 7.49 -7.59 21.04
CA ASN A 46 8.53 -6.86 21.79
C ASN A 46 9.44 -6.00 20.88
N GLU A 47 9.55 -6.34 19.60
CA GLU A 47 10.33 -5.57 18.60
C GLU A 47 9.47 -4.63 17.74
N GLY A 48 8.18 -4.53 18.04
CA GLY A 48 7.17 -3.80 17.27
C GLY A 48 6.54 -4.61 16.14
N VAL A 49 5.56 -4.00 15.49
CA VAL A 49 4.80 -4.52 14.35
C VAL A 49 5.00 -3.61 13.13
N ASN A 50 4.97 -4.18 11.93
CA ASN A 50 4.92 -3.37 10.72
C ASN A 50 3.49 -2.92 10.48
N ILE A 51 3.31 -1.63 10.24
CA ILE A 51 2.05 -1.05 9.75
C ILE A 51 2.14 -0.95 8.24
N ARG A 52 1.14 -1.49 7.54
CA ARG A 52 0.82 -1.14 6.16
C ARG A 52 -0.17 0.02 6.22
N LEU A 53 0.19 1.14 5.61
CA LEU A 53 -0.69 2.29 5.52
C LEU A 53 -1.95 1.91 4.72
N GLU A 54 -3.12 2.13 5.32
CA GLU A 54 -4.42 1.94 4.66
C GLU A 54 -4.57 2.87 3.46
N ALA A 55 -5.31 2.41 2.45
CA ALA A 55 -5.70 3.15 1.24
C ALA A 55 -4.60 3.58 0.25
N VAL A 56 -3.31 3.31 0.53
CA VAL A 56 -2.18 3.76 -0.29
C VAL A 56 -1.27 2.60 -0.73
N ASP A 57 -0.58 2.81 -1.85
CA ASP A 57 0.44 1.89 -2.39
C ASP A 57 1.59 2.73 -2.97
N ALA A 58 2.75 2.64 -2.34
CA ALA A 58 3.96 3.32 -2.78
C ALA A 58 4.66 2.56 -3.90
N LEU A 59 5.49 3.25 -4.68
CA LEU A 59 6.37 2.58 -5.64
C LEU A 59 7.31 1.61 -4.92
N GLU A 60 7.54 0.44 -5.54
CA GLU A 60 8.45 -0.57 -4.99
C GLU A 60 9.90 -0.08 -4.96
N LYS A 61 10.72 -0.66 -4.08
CA LYS A 61 12.17 -0.38 -4.03
C LYS A 61 12.89 -0.75 -5.33
N SER A 62 12.38 -1.76 -6.05
CA SER A 62 12.86 -2.19 -7.36
C SER A 62 12.30 -1.36 -8.52
N GLN A 63 11.28 -0.54 -8.25
CA GLN A 63 10.64 0.36 -9.22
C GLN A 63 11.32 1.74 -9.19
N GLU A 64 10.88 2.66 -10.05
CA GLU A 64 11.37 4.03 -10.23
C GLU A 64 11.84 4.66 -8.90
N LEU A 65 13.16 4.68 -8.74
CA LEU A 65 13.78 4.86 -7.44
C LEU A 65 13.48 6.23 -6.83
N LYS A 66 13.39 7.29 -7.64
CA LYS A 66 13.15 8.65 -7.14
C LYS A 66 11.78 8.74 -6.48
N GLY A 67 10.74 8.17 -7.11
CA GLY A 67 9.40 8.11 -6.54
C GLY A 67 9.34 7.24 -5.28
N ALA A 68 9.97 6.06 -5.31
CA ALA A 68 10.01 5.16 -4.16
C ALA A 68 10.69 5.79 -2.93
N THR A 69 11.85 6.45 -3.12
CA THR A 69 12.53 7.14 -2.01
C THR A 69 11.80 8.41 -1.58
N ALA A 70 11.21 9.17 -2.51
CA ALA A 70 10.45 10.36 -2.15
C ALA A 70 9.25 10.05 -1.25
N ALA A 71 8.51 8.96 -1.52
CA ALA A 71 7.41 8.53 -0.68
C ALA A 71 7.88 8.12 0.73
N ARG A 72 8.96 7.34 0.82
CA ARG A 72 9.58 6.97 2.10
C ARG A 72 10.03 8.20 2.89
N ASP A 73 10.76 9.10 2.25
CA ASP A 73 11.35 10.27 2.91
C ASP A 73 10.25 11.20 3.43
N GLU A 74 9.17 11.39 2.65
CA GLU A 74 8.03 12.18 3.09
C GLU A 74 7.24 11.50 4.22
N LEU A 75 7.05 10.18 4.17
CA LEU A 75 6.44 9.42 5.27
C LEU A 75 7.21 9.65 6.57
N LEU A 76 8.54 9.48 6.54
CA LEU A 76 9.37 9.66 7.74
C LEU A 76 9.38 11.12 8.21
N ARG A 77 9.48 12.09 7.29
CA ARG A 77 9.47 13.51 7.63
C ARG A 77 8.15 13.92 8.30
N ARG A 78 7.01 13.43 7.81
CA ARG A 78 5.68 13.71 8.39
C ARG A 78 5.46 13.06 9.73
N LEU A 79 6.15 11.96 10.01
CA LEU A 79 6.14 11.31 11.32
C LEU A 79 7.15 11.94 12.30
N GLY A 80 7.87 12.99 11.90
CA GLY A 80 8.79 13.72 12.76
C GLY A 80 10.21 13.16 12.83
N PHE A 81 10.57 12.17 12.00
CA PHE A 81 11.96 11.70 11.92
C PHE A 81 12.84 12.73 11.21
N THR A 82 14.07 12.90 11.71
CA THR A 82 15.07 13.79 11.12
C THR A 82 16.39 13.06 10.91
N ASP A 83 17.21 13.55 9.99
CA ASP A 83 18.59 13.04 9.77
C ASP A 83 18.71 11.52 9.58
N VAL A 84 17.66 10.89 9.02
CA VAL A 84 17.68 9.47 8.68
C VAL A 84 18.57 9.28 7.46
N ARG A 85 19.62 8.47 7.61
CA ARG A 85 20.58 8.16 6.53
C ARG A 85 20.39 6.74 6.07
N TYR A 86 20.64 6.50 4.78
CA TYR A 86 20.44 5.20 4.16
C TYR A 86 21.72 4.69 3.50
N SER A 87 21.77 3.37 3.35
CA SER A 87 22.81 2.63 2.65
C SER A 87 22.18 1.54 1.78
N GLY A 88 23.01 0.89 0.95
CA GLY A 88 22.58 -0.13 0.00
C GLY A 88 22.29 0.44 -1.40
N ASN A 89 22.08 -0.47 -2.34
CA ASN A 89 21.64 -0.15 -3.70
C ASN A 89 20.48 -1.09 -4.06
N PRO A 90 19.21 -0.64 -3.96
CA PRO A 90 18.78 0.73 -3.69
C PRO A 90 18.97 1.17 -2.22
N PRO A 91 19.08 2.48 -1.93
CA PRO A 91 19.44 3.01 -0.62
C PRO A 91 18.25 3.03 0.36
N PHE A 92 17.82 1.85 0.82
CA PHE A 92 16.70 1.70 1.76
C PHE A 92 17.11 1.25 3.16
N THR A 93 18.33 0.76 3.36
CA THR A 93 18.78 0.27 4.66
C THR A 93 19.22 1.44 5.53
N ILE A 94 18.51 1.66 6.64
CA ILE A 94 18.86 2.70 7.61
C ILE A 94 20.30 2.48 8.11
N ASN A 95 21.10 3.54 8.07
CA ASN A 95 22.49 3.64 8.51
C ASN A 95 22.70 4.95 9.30
N SER A 96 21.78 5.22 10.22
CA SER A 96 21.83 6.31 11.19
C SER A 96 21.52 5.76 12.58
N GLY A 97 21.61 6.61 13.61
CA GLY A 97 21.19 6.22 14.96
C GLY A 97 19.71 5.88 15.02
N ASP A 98 19.37 5.00 15.97
CA ASP A 98 18.00 4.58 16.26
C ASP A 98 17.17 5.78 16.73
N GLN A 99 15.94 5.90 16.25
CA GLN A 99 14.99 6.91 16.67
C GLN A 99 13.63 6.28 16.93
N GLU A 100 12.95 6.76 17.97
CA GLU A 100 11.56 6.45 18.26
C GLU A 100 10.78 7.76 18.38
N ILE A 101 9.79 7.96 17.52
CA ILE A 101 8.95 9.17 17.53
C ILE A 101 7.54 8.82 17.99
N SER A 102 7.00 9.63 18.90
CA SER A 102 5.63 9.44 19.41
C SER A 102 4.62 9.59 18.29
N GLY A 103 3.68 8.67 18.25
CA GLY A 103 2.68 8.58 17.20
C GLY A 103 1.55 7.67 17.61
N HIS A 104 0.46 7.70 16.84
CA HIS A 104 -0.67 6.81 17.07
C HIS A 104 -1.21 6.25 15.76
N VAL A 105 -2.01 5.20 15.89
CA VAL A 105 -2.54 4.42 14.78
C VAL A 105 -4.02 4.18 15.00
N LEU A 106 -4.83 4.44 13.97
CA LEU A 106 -6.21 3.97 13.90
C LEU A 106 -6.23 2.73 13.00
N SER A 107 -6.49 1.56 13.60
CA SER A 107 -6.44 0.27 12.90
C SER A 107 -7.73 -0.54 13.08
N ASN A 108 -8.09 -1.33 12.07
CA ASN A 108 -9.22 -2.26 12.12
C ASN A 108 -8.81 -3.73 11.95
N GLY A 109 -7.51 -4.04 11.85
CA GLY A 109 -7.06 -5.42 11.67
C GLY A 109 -5.69 -5.57 11.02
N PHE A 110 -5.45 -6.80 10.56
CA PHE A 110 -4.20 -7.23 9.95
C PHE A 110 -4.41 -7.66 8.51
N ASP A 111 -3.35 -7.51 7.70
CA ASP A 111 -3.29 -8.14 6.39
C ASP A 111 -2.88 -9.62 6.49
N ASN A 112 -2.93 -10.32 5.35
CA ASN A 112 -2.56 -11.72 5.25
C ASN A 112 -1.05 -12.00 5.46
N PHE A 113 -0.23 -10.96 5.58
CA PHE A 113 1.21 -11.04 5.85
C PHE A 113 1.54 -10.69 7.31
N GLY A 114 0.54 -10.49 8.17
CA GLY A 114 0.73 -10.16 9.58
C GLY A 114 1.17 -8.72 9.82
N ARG A 115 0.96 -7.82 8.85
CA ARG A 115 1.13 -6.38 9.04
C ARG A 115 -0.18 -5.78 9.56
N LEU A 116 -0.07 -4.88 10.53
CA LEU A 116 -1.20 -4.11 11.00
C LEU A 116 -1.62 -3.14 9.90
N ILE A 117 -2.91 -3.04 9.57
CA ILE A 117 -3.40 -2.08 8.57
C ILE A 117 -3.94 -0.86 9.30
N GLY A 118 -3.54 0.35 8.92
CA GLY A 118 -4.08 1.53 9.60
C GLY A 118 -3.72 2.88 8.99
N PHE A 119 -4.38 3.90 9.54
CA PHE A 119 -4.01 5.30 9.37
C PHE A 119 -3.01 5.67 10.45
N VAL A 120 -1.92 6.34 10.06
CA VAL A 120 -0.85 6.74 10.98
C VAL A 120 -0.80 8.26 11.15
N TYR A 121 -0.46 8.68 12.37
CA TYR A 121 -0.54 10.06 12.81
C TYR A 121 0.66 10.42 13.67
N GLU A 122 1.18 11.64 13.50
CA GLU A 122 2.14 12.22 14.42
C GLU A 122 1.46 12.56 15.76
N GLY A 123 2.20 12.43 16.87
CA GLY A 123 1.71 12.77 18.21
C GLY A 123 1.01 11.60 18.92
N ASP A 124 0.87 11.71 20.23
CA ASP A 124 0.48 10.58 21.11
C ASP A 124 -0.98 10.10 20.97
N GLY A 125 -1.83 10.85 20.25
CA GLY A 125 -3.23 10.48 20.02
C GLY A 125 -4.17 10.74 21.18
N SER A 126 -3.68 11.30 22.30
CA SER A 126 -4.46 11.55 23.52
C SER A 126 -5.68 12.47 23.32
N VAL A 127 -5.62 13.33 22.30
CA VAL A 127 -6.71 14.20 21.84
C VAL A 127 -7.92 13.39 21.34
N HIS A 128 -7.70 12.19 20.81
CA HIS A 128 -8.75 11.35 20.23
C HIS A 128 -9.29 10.31 21.21
N GLY A 129 -8.58 10.02 22.30
CA GLY A 129 -9.03 9.10 23.34
C GLY A 129 -7.90 8.46 24.13
N SER A 130 -8.26 7.50 24.98
CA SER A 130 -7.28 6.65 25.67
C SER A 130 -6.83 5.51 24.75
N ASP A 131 -5.63 4.98 24.98
CA ASP A 131 -5.12 3.81 24.25
C ASP A 131 -6.13 2.64 24.31
N GLY A 132 -6.32 1.95 23.18
CA GLY A 132 -7.28 0.85 23.02
C GLY A 132 -8.73 1.28 22.76
N SER A 133 -9.05 2.57 22.82
CA SER A 133 -10.39 3.10 22.55
C SER A 133 -10.86 2.75 21.15
N VAL A 134 -12.16 2.56 20.99
CA VAL A 134 -12.78 2.34 19.68
C VAL A 134 -13.32 3.66 19.14
N ILE A 135 -12.76 4.09 18.02
CA ILE A 135 -13.05 5.35 17.35
C ILE A 135 -13.88 5.08 16.09
N SER A 136 -14.91 5.91 15.89
CA SER A 136 -15.61 6.00 14.62
C SER A 136 -14.80 6.92 13.71
N LEU A 137 -14.13 6.33 12.72
CA LEU A 137 -13.30 7.09 11.79
C LEU A 137 -14.20 7.89 10.84
N ASP A 138 -13.98 9.20 10.78
CA ASP A 138 -14.67 10.11 9.87
C ASP A 138 -13.69 10.76 8.87
N ARG A 139 -14.21 11.64 8.02
CA ARG A 139 -13.39 12.32 6.99
C ARG A 139 -12.38 13.30 7.59
N SER A 140 -12.66 13.91 8.74
CA SER A 140 -11.75 14.87 9.39
C SER A 140 -10.52 14.13 9.91
N LEU A 141 -10.74 13.04 10.67
CA LEU A 141 -9.66 12.20 11.16
C LEU A 141 -8.86 11.60 10.01
N VAL A 142 -9.51 11.12 8.94
CA VAL A 142 -8.78 10.65 7.75
C VAL A 142 -7.90 11.75 7.15
N ASP A 143 -8.40 12.99 7.05
CA ASP A 143 -7.64 14.12 6.50
C ASP A 143 -6.40 14.50 7.34
N GLU A 144 -6.43 14.26 8.64
CA GLU A 144 -5.30 14.49 9.55
C GLU A 144 -4.18 13.44 9.38
N SER A 145 -4.48 12.28 8.78
CA SER A 145 -3.52 11.19 8.67
C SER A 145 -2.37 11.48 7.69
N VAL A 146 -1.20 10.90 7.97
CA VAL A 146 -0.07 10.92 7.05
C VAL A 146 -0.42 10.23 5.73
N ASN A 147 -1.26 9.18 5.76
CA ASN A 147 -1.75 8.47 4.56
C ASN A 147 -2.40 9.45 3.57
N THR A 148 -3.34 10.27 4.06
CA THR A 148 -4.06 11.23 3.21
C THR A 148 -3.13 12.31 2.69
N ALA A 149 -2.16 12.74 3.50
CA ALA A 149 -1.19 13.74 3.06
C ALA A 149 -0.27 13.20 1.95
N LEU A 150 0.21 11.96 2.05
CA LEU A 150 0.98 11.30 0.99
C LEU A 150 0.15 11.16 -0.30
N LEU A 151 -1.11 10.75 -0.17
CA LEU A 151 -2.02 10.57 -1.29
C LEU A 151 -2.35 11.91 -1.99
N SER A 152 -2.65 12.95 -1.21
CA SER A 152 -3.05 14.28 -1.70
C SER A 152 -1.90 15.03 -2.40
N GLU A 153 -0.66 14.72 -2.04
CA GLU A 153 0.55 15.26 -2.69
C GLU A 153 1.11 14.32 -3.77
N GLY A 154 0.44 13.20 -4.04
CA GLY A 154 0.82 12.27 -5.10
C GLY A 154 2.16 11.56 -4.85
N TYR A 155 2.56 11.35 -3.59
CA TYR A 155 3.74 10.51 -3.28
C TYR A 155 3.45 9.02 -3.50
N VAL A 156 2.18 8.63 -3.43
CA VAL A 156 1.69 7.26 -3.50
C VAL A 156 0.48 7.18 -4.43
N PHE A 157 0.19 5.98 -4.92
CA PHE A 157 -1.07 5.70 -5.62
C PHE A 157 -2.15 5.26 -4.62
N PRO A 158 -3.45 5.41 -4.97
CA PRO A 158 -4.50 4.83 -4.17
C PRO A 158 -4.53 3.30 -4.34
N ALA A 159 -4.86 2.61 -3.26
CA ALA A 159 -5.13 1.17 -3.24
C ALA A 159 -6.20 0.87 -2.18
N PHE A 160 -7.46 0.88 -2.62
CA PHE A 160 -8.59 0.68 -1.73
C PHE A 160 -8.92 -0.80 -1.57
N TYR A 161 -9.01 -1.25 -0.32
CA TYR A 161 -9.46 -2.59 0.03
C TYR A 161 -10.88 -2.56 0.57
N ASN A 162 -11.54 -3.72 0.53
CA ASN A 162 -12.92 -3.87 1.00
C ASN A 162 -13.12 -3.65 2.51
N SER A 163 -12.04 -3.50 3.29
CA SER A 163 -12.05 -3.14 4.71
C SER A 163 -12.34 -1.66 4.95
N LEU A 164 -12.13 -0.79 3.95
CA LEU A 164 -12.32 0.65 4.07
C LEU A 164 -13.79 1.04 3.81
N PRO A 165 -14.46 1.74 4.74
CA PRO A 165 -15.83 2.22 4.53
C PRO A 165 -15.98 3.07 3.27
N GLU A 166 -17.09 2.89 2.55
CA GLU A 166 -17.37 3.56 1.28
C GLU A 166 -17.25 5.09 1.34
N ASN A 167 -17.84 5.71 2.35
CA ASN A 167 -17.83 7.17 2.51
C ASN A 167 -16.41 7.76 2.71
N LEU A 168 -15.48 6.96 3.25
CA LEU A 168 -14.07 7.33 3.43
C LEU A 168 -13.27 7.03 2.16
N ARG A 169 -13.56 5.90 1.49
CA ARG A 169 -12.98 5.54 0.19
C ARG A 169 -13.28 6.61 -0.86
N GLU A 170 -14.53 7.05 -0.99
CA GLU A 170 -14.92 8.13 -1.92
C GLU A 170 -14.15 9.42 -1.63
N HIS A 171 -14.04 9.78 -0.35
CA HIS A 171 -13.31 10.97 0.08
C HIS A 171 -11.83 10.92 -0.30
N LEU A 172 -11.17 9.78 -0.06
CA LEU A 172 -9.76 9.58 -0.45
C LEU A 172 -9.58 9.48 -1.98
N ALA A 173 -10.54 8.88 -2.69
CA ALA A 173 -10.55 8.84 -4.15
C ALA A 173 -10.63 10.25 -4.75
N MET A 174 -11.40 11.16 -4.14
CA MET A 174 -11.41 12.57 -4.53
C MET A 174 -10.05 13.25 -4.33
N LYS A 175 -9.37 13.00 -3.19
CA LYS A 175 -8.02 13.54 -2.94
C LYS A 175 -7.00 13.02 -3.96
N SER A 176 -7.02 11.71 -4.24
CA SER A 176 -6.16 11.08 -5.25
C SER A 176 -6.41 11.64 -6.64
N THR A 177 -7.68 11.76 -7.03
CA THR A 177 -8.09 12.34 -8.32
C THR A 177 -7.61 13.77 -8.46
N ALA A 178 -7.70 14.58 -7.40
CA ALA A 178 -7.17 15.94 -7.40
C ALA A 178 -5.65 15.98 -7.59
N ALA A 179 -4.91 15.11 -6.90
CA ALA A 179 -3.46 14.98 -7.08
C ALA A 179 -3.08 14.56 -8.51
N ARG A 180 -3.86 13.65 -9.10
CA ARG A 180 -3.70 13.18 -10.48
C ARG A 180 -3.96 14.28 -11.50
N ILE A 181 -5.08 15.00 -11.40
CA ILE A 181 -5.42 16.12 -12.30
C ILE A 181 -4.37 17.23 -12.21
N ALA A 182 -3.87 17.50 -11.00
CA ALA A 182 -2.80 18.46 -10.77
C ALA A 182 -1.40 17.92 -11.14
N THR A 183 -1.30 16.69 -11.64
CA THR A 183 -0.04 16.03 -12.04
C THR A 183 1.02 16.02 -10.92
N LYS A 184 0.60 15.83 -9.66
CA LYS A 184 1.52 15.86 -8.52
C LYS A 184 2.34 14.57 -8.40
N GLY A 185 3.59 14.71 -7.93
CA GLY A 185 4.42 13.59 -7.50
C GLY A 185 4.61 12.49 -8.55
N VAL A 186 4.08 11.29 -8.29
CA VAL A 186 4.12 10.13 -9.20
C VAL A 186 3.26 10.35 -10.44
N TRP A 187 2.14 11.07 -10.32
CA TRP A 187 1.20 11.29 -11.42
C TRP A 187 1.82 12.06 -12.60
N LEU A 188 2.84 12.90 -12.35
CA LEU A 188 3.56 13.61 -13.40
C LEU A 188 4.22 12.66 -14.43
N ARG A 189 4.65 11.48 -13.97
CA ARG A 189 5.44 10.52 -14.76
C ARG A 189 4.70 9.22 -14.98
N SER A 190 3.45 9.13 -14.49
CA SER A 190 2.70 7.89 -14.45
C SER A 190 2.28 7.43 -15.84
N LYS A 191 2.36 6.12 -16.11
CA LYS A 191 1.93 5.47 -17.35
C LYS A 191 1.20 4.16 -17.06
N GLY A 192 0.48 3.63 -18.05
CA GLY A 192 -0.28 2.37 -17.95
C GLY A 192 -1.66 2.55 -17.34
N PHE A 193 -2.30 3.68 -17.66
CA PHE A 193 -3.64 4.08 -17.20
C PHE A 193 -4.54 4.32 -18.41
N PRO A 194 -5.87 4.47 -18.22
CA PRO A 194 -6.80 4.63 -19.33
C PRO A 194 -6.35 5.72 -20.32
N GLU A 195 -6.27 5.35 -21.59
CA GLU A 195 -5.85 6.20 -22.72
C GLU A 195 -4.37 6.61 -22.71
N ASP A 196 -3.57 6.11 -21.77
CA ASP A 196 -2.12 6.35 -21.67
C ASP A 196 -1.34 5.06 -21.32
N PRO A 197 -1.28 4.09 -22.26
CA PRO A 197 -0.60 2.82 -22.05
C PRO A 197 0.89 3.02 -21.76
N LEU A 198 1.45 2.14 -20.93
CA LEU A 198 2.89 2.03 -20.74
C LEU A 198 3.46 1.15 -21.85
N ILE A 199 4.31 1.71 -22.71
CA ILE A 199 5.13 0.95 -23.66
C ILE A 199 6.49 0.65 -23.02
N VAL A 200 6.79 -0.63 -22.76
CA VAL A 200 8.03 -1.03 -22.10
C VAL A 200 9.11 -1.41 -23.12
N GLU A 201 10.16 -0.61 -23.20
CA GLU A 201 11.27 -0.84 -24.13
C GLU A 201 12.12 -2.07 -23.74
N THR A 202 12.74 -2.71 -24.73
CA THR A 202 13.73 -3.78 -24.52
C THR A 202 15.05 -3.21 -23.99
N PRO A 203 15.70 -3.81 -22.97
CA PRO A 203 15.30 -5.02 -22.24
C PRO A 203 14.16 -4.75 -21.24
N ILE A 204 13.08 -5.52 -21.38
CA ILE A 204 11.78 -5.19 -20.80
C ILE A 204 11.77 -5.08 -19.28
N LEU A 205 12.41 -6.02 -18.57
CA LEU A 205 12.46 -6.00 -17.11
C LEU A 205 13.21 -4.76 -16.58
N ALA A 206 14.31 -4.38 -17.22
CA ALA A 206 15.11 -3.23 -16.79
C ALA A 206 14.37 -1.91 -17.01
N ASN A 207 13.54 -1.80 -18.05
CA ASN A 207 12.75 -0.60 -18.31
C ASN A 207 11.44 -0.58 -17.52
N LEU A 208 10.82 -1.74 -17.22
CA LEU A 208 9.70 -1.82 -16.27
C LEU A 208 10.10 -1.26 -14.90
N ARG A 209 11.31 -1.58 -14.42
CA ARG A 209 11.88 -1.07 -13.16
C ARG A 209 12.07 0.44 -13.10
N LYS A 210 11.98 1.14 -14.24
CA LYS A 210 12.04 2.62 -14.32
C LYS A 210 10.66 3.25 -14.48
N ALA A 211 9.62 2.45 -14.71
CA ALA A 211 8.29 2.94 -14.99
C ALA A 211 7.56 3.37 -13.70
N VAL A 212 6.85 4.48 -13.78
CA VAL A 212 5.89 4.89 -12.76
C VAL A 212 4.52 4.31 -13.16
N LEU A 213 4.27 3.09 -12.70
CA LEU A 213 3.05 2.32 -12.93
C LEU A 213 2.40 2.06 -11.57
N TRP A 214 1.09 1.84 -11.55
CA TRP A 214 0.39 1.41 -10.35
C TRP A 214 1.08 0.19 -9.70
N PRO A 215 1.53 0.27 -8.43
CA PRO A 215 2.49 -0.70 -7.89
C PRO A 215 1.97 -2.13 -7.84
N LYS A 216 0.66 -2.32 -7.63
CA LYS A 216 0.04 -3.65 -7.63
C LYS A 216 0.13 -4.36 -8.98
N LEU A 217 -0.04 -3.63 -10.08
CA LEU A 217 0.19 -4.18 -11.41
C LEU A 217 1.68 -4.39 -11.68
N TYR A 218 2.53 -3.45 -11.29
CA TYR A 218 3.98 -3.58 -11.36
C TYR A 218 4.47 -4.87 -10.68
N ARG A 219 4.04 -5.18 -9.45
CA ARG A 219 4.40 -6.40 -8.72
C ARG A 219 4.03 -7.68 -9.47
N ARG A 220 2.97 -7.67 -10.28
CA ARG A 220 2.56 -8.82 -11.09
C ARG A 220 3.43 -8.94 -12.34
N LEU A 221 3.68 -7.83 -13.02
CA LEU A 221 4.53 -7.77 -14.21
C LEU A 221 5.98 -8.14 -13.88
N GLU A 222 6.55 -7.60 -12.79
CA GLU A 222 7.91 -7.92 -12.36
C GLU A 222 8.05 -9.42 -12.10
N LYS A 223 7.14 -10.01 -11.31
CA LYS A 223 7.13 -11.46 -11.06
C LYS A 223 6.97 -12.29 -12.33
N TYR A 224 6.12 -11.84 -13.26
CA TYR A 224 5.94 -12.51 -14.55
C TYR A 224 7.26 -12.51 -15.35
N LEU A 225 7.92 -11.37 -15.45
CA LEU A 225 9.18 -11.21 -16.18
C LEU A 225 10.36 -11.89 -15.49
N GLU A 226 10.35 -12.04 -14.16
CA GLU A 226 11.37 -12.79 -13.43
C GLU A 226 11.20 -14.32 -13.56
N SER A 227 9.99 -14.79 -13.85
CA SER A 227 9.68 -16.22 -13.99
C SER A 227 10.24 -16.87 -15.27
N GLY A 228 10.85 -16.11 -16.17
CA GLY A 228 11.51 -16.63 -17.37
C GLY A 228 12.16 -15.54 -18.23
N ARG A 229 12.92 -15.93 -19.27
CA ARG A 229 13.48 -14.98 -20.23
C ARG A 229 12.38 -14.52 -21.21
N ARG A 230 11.64 -13.49 -20.82
CA ARG A 230 10.57 -12.87 -21.63
C ARG A 230 11.13 -11.67 -22.39
N GLU A 231 10.81 -11.57 -23.67
CA GLU A 231 11.19 -10.43 -24.51
C GLU A 231 10.07 -9.37 -24.57
N ASN A 232 8.85 -9.75 -24.20
CA ASN A 232 7.67 -8.90 -24.21
C ASN A 232 6.68 -9.30 -23.09
N LEU A 233 5.52 -8.66 -23.02
CA LEU A 233 4.46 -8.92 -22.03
C LEU A 233 3.42 -9.94 -22.53
N ASP A 234 3.55 -10.45 -23.76
CA ASP A 234 2.61 -11.45 -24.29
C ASP A 234 2.60 -12.68 -23.38
N GLY A 235 1.39 -13.17 -23.05
CA GLY A 235 1.20 -14.28 -22.13
C GLY A 235 1.05 -13.88 -20.66
N PHE A 236 1.23 -12.60 -20.30
CA PHE A 236 0.99 -12.12 -18.93
C PHE A 236 -0.43 -12.43 -18.43
N ILE A 237 -1.44 -12.18 -19.26
CA ILE A 237 -2.85 -12.47 -18.94
C ILE A 237 -3.07 -13.95 -18.65
N ARG A 238 -2.51 -14.84 -19.48
CA ARG A 238 -2.57 -16.30 -19.27
C ARG A 238 -1.88 -16.68 -17.96
N TRP A 239 -0.71 -16.12 -17.69
CA TRP A 239 0.06 -16.39 -16.47
C TRP A 239 -0.68 -15.98 -15.18
N LEU A 240 -1.46 -14.90 -15.21
CA LEU A 240 -2.36 -14.53 -14.11
C LEU A 240 -3.42 -15.62 -13.90
N GLN A 241 -4.08 -16.03 -14.98
CA GLN A 241 -5.17 -17.01 -14.98
C GLN A 241 -4.74 -18.44 -14.60
N GLU A 242 -3.46 -18.78 -14.76
CA GLU A 242 -2.91 -20.08 -14.37
C GLU A 242 -2.89 -20.30 -12.84
N ASP A 243 -2.88 -19.23 -12.04
CA ASP A 243 -2.94 -19.31 -10.57
C ASP A 243 -3.74 -18.13 -10.02
N PRO A 244 -5.08 -18.17 -10.15
CA PRO A 244 -5.91 -17.03 -9.80
C PRO A 244 -5.91 -16.71 -8.31
N GLN A 245 -5.62 -17.70 -7.46
CA GLN A 245 -5.55 -17.49 -6.03
C GLN A 245 -4.33 -16.65 -5.64
N SER A 246 -3.18 -16.85 -6.29
CA SER A 246 -1.94 -16.15 -5.93
C SER A 246 -1.69 -14.91 -6.76
N ARG A 247 -2.02 -14.95 -8.05
CA ARG A 247 -1.60 -13.98 -9.07
C ARG A 247 -2.71 -13.05 -9.53
N ASP A 248 -3.95 -13.51 -9.58
CA ASP A 248 -5.06 -12.78 -10.19
C ASP A 248 -5.99 -12.18 -9.14
N ASP A 249 -5.62 -10.99 -8.68
CA ASP A 249 -6.31 -10.33 -7.57
C ASP A 249 -7.80 -10.13 -7.88
N GLY A 250 -8.65 -10.34 -6.88
CA GLY A 250 -10.07 -9.99 -7.00
C GLY A 250 -10.24 -8.48 -7.03
N ILE A 251 -11.08 -8.00 -7.95
CA ILE A 251 -11.36 -6.58 -8.15
C ILE A 251 -12.87 -6.40 -8.14
N LEU A 252 -13.37 -5.40 -7.42
CA LEU A 252 -14.77 -4.98 -7.49
C LEU A 252 -14.84 -3.66 -8.26
N LEU A 253 -15.48 -3.68 -9.42
CA LEU A 253 -15.79 -2.49 -10.22
C LEU A 253 -16.99 -1.79 -9.60
N ILE A 254 -16.73 -0.72 -8.86
CA ILE A 254 -17.74 0.02 -8.09
C ILE A 254 -18.56 0.99 -8.93
N GLN A 255 -18.08 1.33 -10.14
CA GLN A 255 -18.79 2.19 -11.09
C GLN A 255 -19.83 1.41 -11.92
N SER A 256 -19.79 0.07 -11.92
CA SER A 256 -20.81 -0.76 -12.55
C SER A 256 -22.11 -0.72 -11.73
N ASN A 257 -23.26 -0.87 -12.40
CA ASN A 257 -24.57 -0.95 -11.74
C ASN A 257 -25.30 -2.26 -12.11
N PRO A 258 -25.34 -3.27 -11.22
CA PRO A 258 -24.75 -3.30 -9.87
C PRO A 258 -23.21 -3.41 -9.89
N PRO A 259 -22.50 -3.17 -8.76
CA PRO A 259 -21.06 -3.38 -8.67
C PRO A 259 -20.66 -4.79 -9.10
N GLU A 260 -19.61 -4.88 -9.93
CA GLU A 260 -19.23 -6.13 -10.59
C GLU A 260 -17.94 -6.73 -10.02
N SER A 261 -17.99 -7.99 -9.58
CA SER A 261 -16.81 -8.70 -9.12
C SER A 261 -16.07 -9.35 -10.29
N VAL A 262 -14.87 -8.85 -10.57
CA VAL A 262 -13.99 -9.33 -11.63
C VAL A 262 -12.61 -9.70 -11.06
N ARG A 263 -11.66 -9.99 -11.95
CA ARG A 263 -10.26 -10.26 -11.61
C ARG A 263 -9.33 -9.26 -12.27
N LEU A 264 -8.09 -9.16 -11.78
CA LEU A 264 -7.06 -8.27 -12.33
C LEU A 264 -6.90 -8.43 -13.85
N HIS A 265 -6.91 -9.65 -14.38
CA HIS A 265 -6.80 -9.85 -15.83
C HIS A 265 -7.94 -9.22 -16.66
N ASN A 266 -9.11 -8.93 -16.06
CA ASN A 266 -10.23 -8.30 -16.77
C ASN A 266 -10.05 -6.78 -16.89
N VAL A 267 -9.30 -6.19 -15.95
CA VAL A 267 -9.08 -4.74 -15.85
C VAL A 267 -7.72 -4.30 -16.39
N VAL A 268 -6.94 -5.23 -16.93
CA VAL A 268 -5.64 -4.95 -17.56
C VAL A 268 -5.70 -5.38 -19.02
N GLU A 269 -5.17 -4.55 -19.90
CA GLU A 269 -4.91 -4.88 -21.30
C GLU A 269 -3.40 -4.96 -21.53
N VAL A 270 -2.98 -5.98 -22.28
CA VAL A 270 -1.57 -6.21 -22.63
C VAL A 270 -1.48 -6.66 -24.08
N SER A 271 -0.53 -6.06 -24.81
CA SER A 271 -0.20 -6.49 -26.17
C SER A 271 1.25 -6.14 -26.49
N GLY A 272 2.07 -7.14 -26.85
CA GLY A 272 3.48 -6.94 -27.11
C GLY A 272 4.19 -6.35 -25.89
N SER A 273 4.70 -5.12 -26.02
CA SER A 273 5.33 -4.36 -24.93
C SER A 273 4.40 -3.37 -24.21
N SER A 274 3.14 -3.27 -24.65
CA SER A 274 2.14 -2.36 -24.09
C SER A 274 1.41 -2.98 -22.90
N VAL A 275 1.19 -2.20 -21.85
CA VAL A 275 0.31 -2.54 -20.73
C VAL A 275 -0.51 -1.34 -20.26
N GLU A 276 -1.78 -1.55 -19.98
CA GLU A 276 -2.73 -0.51 -19.59
C GLU A 276 -3.76 -1.04 -18.58
N LEU A 277 -4.10 -0.22 -17.58
CA LEU A 277 -5.31 -0.42 -16.79
C LEU A 277 -6.52 0.17 -17.52
N LYS A 278 -7.61 -0.60 -17.62
CA LYS A 278 -8.87 -0.15 -18.23
C LYS A 278 -9.67 0.83 -17.37
N TYR A 279 -9.34 0.89 -16.08
CA TYR A 279 -10.02 1.72 -15.09
C TYR A 279 -8.98 2.39 -14.19
N TRP A 280 -9.29 3.56 -13.66
CA TRP A 280 -8.42 4.22 -12.70
C TRP A 280 -8.42 3.47 -11.36
N PRO A 281 -7.29 3.41 -10.62
CA PRO A 281 -7.26 2.78 -9.30
C PRO A 281 -8.22 3.40 -8.27
N GLU A 282 -8.70 4.63 -8.50
CA GLU A 282 -9.77 5.27 -7.74
C GLU A 282 -11.16 4.64 -7.96
N GLU A 283 -11.35 3.90 -9.05
CA GLU A 283 -12.65 3.43 -9.55
C GLU A 283 -12.93 1.95 -9.25
N PHE A 284 -12.03 1.29 -8.50
CA PHE A 284 -12.22 -0.10 -8.10
C PHE A 284 -11.68 -0.41 -6.71
N ILE A 285 -12.10 -1.54 -6.17
CA ILE A 285 -11.66 -2.05 -4.87
C ILE A 285 -10.89 -3.35 -5.08
N ILE A 286 -9.75 -3.49 -4.41
CA ILE A 286 -9.04 -4.76 -4.28
C ILE A 286 -9.75 -5.62 -3.25
N GLN A 287 -10.18 -6.80 -3.67
CA GLN A 287 -10.79 -7.76 -2.76
C GLN A 287 -9.70 -8.47 -1.96
N SER A 288 -9.78 -8.36 -0.63
CA SER A 288 -8.92 -9.13 0.27
C SER A 288 -9.07 -10.63 -0.01
N LYS A 289 -7.96 -11.36 -0.10
CA LYS A 289 -8.03 -12.81 -0.25
C LYS A 289 -8.69 -13.39 1.01
N PRO A 290 -9.67 -14.30 0.88
CA PRO A 290 -10.31 -14.90 2.04
C PRO A 290 -9.25 -15.57 2.91
N THR A 291 -9.21 -15.19 4.18
CA THR A 291 -8.62 -16.04 5.22
C THR A 291 -9.49 -17.29 5.28
N ASN A 292 -8.92 -18.47 5.04
CA ASN A 292 -9.66 -19.73 5.22
C ASN A 292 -10.11 -19.82 6.68
N LEU A 293 -11.36 -19.41 6.96
CA LEU A 293 -11.97 -19.46 8.29
C LEU A 293 -12.54 -20.85 8.61
N ASN A 294 -12.57 -21.78 7.66
CA ASN A 294 -13.08 -23.14 7.87
C ASN A 294 -11.94 -24.16 7.78
N GLY A 295 -11.25 -24.31 8.92
CA GLY A 295 -10.48 -25.52 9.24
C GLY A 295 -11.34 -26.56 9.95
N SER A 296 -12.56 -26.81 9.50
CA SER A 296 -13.28 -28.04 9.84
C SER A 296 -12.91 -29.06 8.77
N ARG A 297 -11.98 -29.96 9.08
CA ARG A 297 -11.83 -31.20 8.30
C ARG A 297 -12.87 -32.21 8.82
N PRO A 298 -13.38 -33.11 7.96
CA PRO A 298 -14.01 -34.34 8.42
C PRO A 298 -13.02 -35.20 9.22
#